data_AF-A0A4W5LIH9-F1
#
_entry.id   AF-A0A4W5LIH9-F1
#
_cell.length_a   1.000
_cell.length_b   1.000
_cell.length_c   1.000
_cell.angle_alpha   90.00
_cell.angle_beta   90.00
_cell.angle_gamma   90.00
#
_symmetry.space_group_name_H-M   'P 1'
#
loop_
_entity.id
_entity.type
_entity.pdbx_description
1 polymer ?
#
loop_
_entity_poly.entity_id
_entity_poly.type
_entity_poly.pdbx_seq_one_letter_code
_entity_poly.pdbx_strand_id
1 'polypeptide(L)'
;MSQHALLSAGTKAWRSLACSRSELRLDLTLGCGQSFRWRETGDGHWTGVMGGRVWTLTQTDDTLWYHTYNSPNTTGGGDVRKRRADALLQGSKGSGKRSKGVIEVKEEEEEEPVAVTPDPDRKEEELLNDYFQLKVKLGDLYRDWGAADPHFNSIAKIFTGVRMLRQDPTECLFSFICTSNNHISRIQGMVERLCQSLGTPLCQLDQTSYHDFPSLHALADNSVEACLRDLGFGYRARFLQQSARQILDSHGGPHWLQGLRSAPYLQARDALRTLPGVGPKVADCVCLMSLEKACVVPVDTHVWQIAKRDYSCAAGNGQKSLTDKVHLQIGDFFRQLWGPYAGWAHSVLFCSDLKKFQKLKETHSLKQEEEEEEEKKKVKIKVHDVINCKPRSLSVEIVPDHFVE
;
A
#
# COMPACT_ATOMS: atom_id res chain seq x y z
N MET A 1 12.18 9.99 25.95
CA MET A 1 11.93 9.05 24.83
C MET A 1 10.50 9.26 24.38
N SER A 2 10.26 9.40 23.08
CA SER A 2 8.91 9.51 22.54
C SER A 2 8.21 8.15 22.66
N GLN A 3 6.90 8.14 22.81
CA GLN A 3 6.09 6.92 22.89
C GLN A 3 5.30 6.74 21.58
N HIS A 4 4.82 5.52 21.34
CA HIS A 4 3.81 5.32 20.30
C HIS A 4 2.55 6.12 20.64
N ALA A 5 2.14 6.99 19.72
CA ALA A 5 0.94 7.80 19.85
C ALA A 5 -0.31 6.90 19.85
N LEU A 6 -1.20 7.15 20.81
CA LEU A 6 -2.55 6.61 20.85
C LEU A 6 -3.53 7.77 20.70
N LEU A 7 -4.60 7.60 19.93
CA LEU A 7 -5.58 8.68 19.69
C LEU A 7 -6.25 9.15 20.99
N SER A 8 -6.41 8.24 21.97
CA SER A 8 -6.93 8.54 23.30
C SER A 8 -6.03 9.45 24.14
N ALA A 9 -4.74 9.57 23.81
CA ALA A 9 -3.77 10.36 24.57
C ALA A 9 -3.78 11.87 24.24
N GLY A 10 -4.63 12.32 23.30
CA GLY A 10 -4.87 13.74 23.02
C GLY A 10 -4.93 14.06 21.53
N THR A 11 -6.05 14.62 21.07
CA THR A 11 -6.34 14.88 19.66
C THR A 11 -5.50 15.97 19.01
N LYS A 12 -4.84 16.84 19.79
CA LYS A 12 -4.10 18.00 19.25
C LYS A 12 -2.88 17.64 18.39
N ALA A 13 -2.33 16.44 18.56
CA ALA A 13 -1.19 15.95 17.76
C ALA A 13 -1.61 15.10 16.56
N TRP A 14 -2.89 14.76 16.46
CA TRP A 14 -3.43 13.91 15.39
C TRP A 14 -4.05 14.76 14.29
N ARG A 15 -3.89 14.29 13.06
CA ARG A 15 -4.51 14.82 11.86
C ARG A 15 -5.47 13.78 11.31
N SER A 16 -6.38 14.21 10.44
CA SER A 16 -7.43 13.35 9.90
C SER A 16 -7.61 13.55 8.41
N LEU A 17 -8.02 12.49 7.73
CA LEU A 17 -8.45 12.47 6.35
C LEU A 17 -9.78 11.71 6.26
N ALA A 18 -10.76 12.28 5.56
CA ALA A 18 -12.02 11.58 5.29
C ALA A 18 -11.74 10.31 4.47
N CYS A 19 -12.00 9.14 5.04
CA CYS A 19 -11.74 7.85 4.43
C CYS A 19 -12.59 6.78 5.11
N SER A 20 -13.62 6.31 4.42
CA SER A 20 -14.48 5.25 4.96
C SER A 20 -13.79 3.90 5.00
N ARG A 21 -14.25 3.02 5.90
CA ARG A 21 -13.77 1.63 5.97
C ARG A 21 -14.04 0.82 4.71
N SER A 22 -15.07 1.15 3.94
CA SER A 22 -15.32 0.53 2.64
C SER A 22 -14.23 0.85 1.63
N GLU A 23 -13.58 2.01 1.80
CA GLU A 23 -12.47 2.46 0.99
C GLU A 23 -11.15 1.91 1.58
N LEU A 24 -10.85 2.09 2.87
CA LEU A 24 -9.62 1.60 3.49
C LEU A 24 -9.87 0.85 4.79
N ARG A 25 -9.34 -0.39 4.87
CA ARG A 25 -9.19 -1.16 6.10
C ARG A 25 -7.71 -1.32 6.41
N LEU A 26 -7.18 -0.56 7.38
CA LEU A 26 -5.76 -0.60 7.76
C LEU A 26 -5.30 -2.02 8.15
N ASP A 27 -6.10 -2.72 8.94
CA ASP A 27 -5.79 -4.09 9.41
C ASP A 27 -5.63 -5.09 8.27
N LEU A 28 -6.53 -5.01 7.28
CA LEU A 28 -6.50 -5.87 6.09
C LEU A 28 -5.40 -5.44 5.11
N THR A 29 -5.24 -4.15 4.88
CA THR A 29 -4.30 -3.60 3.89
C THR A 29 -2.84 -3.71 4.36
N LEU A 30 -2.53 -3.23 5.56
CA LEU A 30 -1.17 -3.23 6.10
C LEU A 30 -0.76 -4.61 6.61
N GLY A 31 -1.73 -5.45 6.96
CA GLY A 31 -1.51 -6.77 7.52
C GLY A 31 -1.46 -7.92 6.50
N CYS A 32 -1.71 -7.70 5.22
CA CYS A 32 -1.81 -8.77 4.22
C CYS A 32 -0.50 -9.09 3.49
N GLY A 33 0.63 -8.48 3.87
CA GLY A 33 1.94 -8.78 3.26
C GLY A 33 2.23 -8.06 1.94
N GLN A 34 1.51 -6.97 1.66
CA GLN A 34 1.90 -6.01 0.62
C GLN A 34 3.14 -5.21 1.03
N SER A 35 3.14 -4.72 2.28
CA SER A 35 4.28 -4.06 2.92
C SER A 35 4.69 -4.84 4.18
N PHE A 36 5.96 -4.72 4.56
CA PHE A 36 6.53 -5.36 5.74
C PHE A 36 6.99 -4.33 6.80
N ARG A 37 6.65 -3.05 6.57
CA ARG A 37 7.14 -1.89 7.35
C ARG A 37 6.15 -1.38 8.40
N TRP A 38 4.97 -1.99 8.49
CA TRP A 38 3.94 -1.63 9.44
C TRP A 38 3.83 -2.68 10.56
N ARG A 39 3.50 -2.23 11.77
CA ARG A 39 3.18 -3.06 12.94
C ARG A 39 1.97 -2.49 13.63
N GLU A 40 1.11 -3.36 14.15
CA GLU A 40 0.10 -2.95 15.10
C GLU A 40 0.78 -2.74 16.47
N THR A 41 0.89 -1.49 16.91
CA THR A 41 1.59 -1.05 18.13
C THR A 41 0.63 -0.71 19.27
N GLY A 42 -0.66 -0.63 18.97
CA GLY A 42 -1.78 -0.55 19.89
C GLY A 42 -3.05 -1.05 19.20
N ASP A 43 -4.15 -1.21 19.92
CA ASP A 43 -5.41 -1.71 19.36
C ASP A 43 -5.89 -0.83 18.19
N GLY A 44 -5.85 -1.36 16.96
CA GLY A 44 -6.18 -0.61 15.75
C GLY A 44 -5.19 0.51 15.38
N HIS A 45 -4.02 0.59 16.03
CA HIS A 45 -2.98 1.59 15.77
C HIS A 45 -1.79 0.95 15.06
N TRP A 46 -1.52 1.43 13.85
CA TRP A 46 -0.49 0.90 12.96
C TRP A 46 0.67 1.89 12.86
N THR A 47 1.85 1.53 13.36
CA THR A 47 3.06 2.33 13.23
C THR A 47 3.98 1.76 12.16
N GLY A 48 4.52 2.62 11.31
CA GLY A 48 5.42 2.23 10.23
C GLY A 48 6.20 3.39 9.65
N VAL A 49 7.04 3.08 8.66
CA VAL A 49 7.89 4.06 7.98
C VAL A 49 7.44 4.23 6.54
N MET A 50 7.25 5.47 6.11
CA MET A 50 6.85 5.84 4.77
C MET A 50 7.38 7.23 4.44
N GLY A 51 7.98 7.41 3.26
CA GLY A 51 8.46 8.72 2.80
C GLY A 51 9.51 9.37 3.72
N GLY A 52 10.41 8.55 4.29
CA GLY A 52 11.46 9.01 5.21
C GLY A 52 10.95 9.49 6.58
N ARG A 53 9.73 9.09 6.98
CA ARG A 53 9.08 9.49 8.23
C ARG A 53 8.48 8.29 8.93
N VAL A 54 8.39 8.38 10.26
CA VAL A 54 7.61 7.43 11.07
C VAL A 54 6.19 7.96 11.20
N TRP A 55 5.23 7.08 11.01
CA TRP A 55 3.79 7.36 11.05
C TRP A 55 3.13 6.45 12.07
N THR A 56 2.08 6.93 12.73
CA THR A 56 1.08 6.08 13.36
C THR A 56 -0.27 6.40 12.75
N LEU A 57 -0.97 5.36 12.31
CA LEU A 57 -2.27 5.42 11.65
C LEU A 57 -3.31 4.69 12.49
N THR A 58 -4.51 5.24 12.59
CA THR A 58 -5.69 4.54 13.13
C THR A 58 -6.94 5.01 12.39
N GLN A 59 -8.08 4.35 12.54
CA GLN A 59 -9.28 4.69 11.77
C GLN A 59 -10.58 4.52 12.56
N THR A 60 -11.50 5.45 12.36
CA THR A 60 -12.93 5.29 12.70
C THR A 60 -13.66 4.63 11.52
N ASP A 61 -14.98 4.74 11.42
CA ASP A 61 -15.74 4.18 10.30
C ASP A 61 -15.63 5.03 9.01
N ASP A 62 -15.40 6.33 9.15
CA ASP A 62 -15.42 7.34 8.08
C ASP A 62 -14.13 8.17 7.97
N THR A 63 -13.19 8.00 8.91
CA THR A 63 -12.01 8.86 9.03
C THR A 63 -10.73 8.05 9.27
N LEU A 64 -9.70 8.34 8.50
CA LEU A 64 -8.32 7.91 8.74
C LEU A 64 -7.61 8.97 9.59
N TRP A 65 -7.13 8.59 10.76
CA TRP A 65 -6.34 9.43 11.65
C TRP A 65 -4.86 9.11 11.52
N TYR A 66 -4.01 10.13 11.52
CA TYR A 66 -2.57 9.95 11.43
C TYR A 66 -1.78 10.90 12.34
N HIS A 67 -0.61 10.43 12.77
CA HIS A 67 0.38 11.18 13.51
C HIS A 67 1.76 10.91 12.91
N THR A 68 2.53 11.96 12.62
CA THR A 68 3.91 11.86 12.14
C THR A 68 4.90 12.22 13.24
N TYR A 69 6.00 11.49 13.31
CA TYR A 69 7.09 11.81 14.24
C TYR A 69 8.15 12.57 13.46
N ASN A 70 8.37 13.83 13.84
CA ASN A 70 9.44 14.63 13.26
C ASN A 70 10.79 13.99 13.63
N SER A 71 11.62 13.76 12.61
CA SER A 71 13.03 13.45 12.82
C SER A 71 13.69 14.70 13.43
N PRO A 72 14.43 14.58 14.54
CA PRO A 72 15.23 15.70 15.03
C PRO A 72 16.31 16.02 13.98
N ASN A 73 16.16 17.19 13.33
CA ASN A 73 17.12 17.92 12.49
C ASN A 73 17.50 17.34 11.12
N THR A 74 16.82 17.82 10.07
CA THR A 74 17.43 18.12 8.76
C THR A 74 17.40 19.62 8.41
N THR A 75 17.17 20.48 9.40
CA THR A 75 17.41 21.93 9.30
C THR A 75 18.81 22.22 9.84
N GLY A 76 19.82 22.09 8.98
CA GLY A 76 21.22 22.33 9.35
C GLY A 76 22.22 22.18 8.20
N GLY A 77 21.78 22.37 6.95
CA GLY A 77 22.66 22.50 5.80
C GLY A 77 23.01 23.96 5.52
N GLY A 78 23.41 24.70 6.57
CA GLY A 78 23.82 26.09 6.48
C GLY A 78 25.32 26.21 6.72
N ASP A 79 26.05 26.39 5.63
CA ASP A 79 27.32 27.11 5.55
C ASP A 79 28.42 26.78 6.59
N VAL A 80 29.16 25.70 6.33
CA VAL A 80 30.54 25.54 6.85
C VAL A 80 31.52 25.64 5.69
N ARG A 81 31.47 26.76 4.94
CA ARG A 81 32.57 27.20 4.08
C ARG A 81 32.78 28.71 4.16
N LYS A 82 32.90 29.26 5.38
CA LYS A 82 33.51 30.58 5.55
C LYS A 82 34.09 30.78 6.94
N ARG A 83 35.26 30.18 7.19
CA ARG A 83 36.25 30.63 8.20
C ARG A 83 37.55 29.86 8.03
N ARG A 84 38.30 30.23 7.00
CA ARG A 84 39.77 30.14 6.93
C ARG A 84 40.23 30.73 5.60
N ALA A 85 40.28 32.05 5.53
CA ALA A 85 41.05 32.79 4.55
C ALA A 85 41.25 34.21 5.10
N ASP A 86 42.10 34.32 6.13
CA ASP A 86 42.72 35.57 6.55
C ASP A 86 44.06 35.22 7.21
N ALA A 87 45.04 34.92 6.37
CA ALA A 87 46.46 35.23 6.57
C ALA A 87 47.21 34.68 5.35
N LEU A 88 48.07 35.52 4.79
CA LEU A 88 48.98 35.29 3.64
C LEU A 88 48.37 35.63 2.28
N LEU A 89 48.57 36.89 1.84
CA LEU A 89 49.70 37.22 0.95
C LEU A 89 49.64 38.71 0.57
N GLN A 90 50.69 39.42 0.97
CA GLN A 90 51.11 40.68 0.35
C GLN A 90 51.58 40.38 -1.08
N GLY A 91 51.26 41.23 -2.05
CA GLY A 91 52.03 41.25 -3.29
C GLY A 91 51.32 41.71 -4.57
N SER A 92 51.45 43.02 -4.81
CA SER A 92 51.74 43.61 -6.12
C SER A 92 50.63 44.16 -7.01
N LYS A 93 51.02 45.29 -7.63
CA LYS A 93 50.28 46.33 -8.35
C LYS A 93 49.90 45.94 -9.77
N GLY A 94 48.87 46.59 -10.30
CA GLY A 94 48.64 46.75 -11.74
C GLY A 94 47.48 47.69 -12.04
N SER A 95 47.72 48.76 -12.81
CA SER A 95 46.83 49.89 -13.06
C SER A 95 46.04 49.77 -14.37
N GLY A 96 44.87 50.40 -14.48
CA GLY A 96 44.20 50.64 -15.76
C GLY A 96 42.93 51.51 -15.62
N LYS A 97 42.89 52.63 -16.35
CA LYS A 97 41.92 53.74 -16.27
C LYS A 97 40.62 53.53 -17.08
N ARG A 98 39.55 54.19 -16.59
CA ARG A 98 38.44 54.92 -17.27
C ARG A 98 37.66 54.23 -18.41
N SER A 99 36.32 54.26 -18.33
CA SER A 99 35.48 55.29 -18.99
C SER A 99 33.98 55.17 -18.66
N LYS A 100 33.31 56.32 -18.68
CA LYS A 100 31.89 56.56 -18.43
C LYS A 100 31.01 56.08 -19.59
N GLY A 101 29.81 55.61 -19.27
CA GLY A 101 28.64 55.58 -20.15
C GLY A 101 27.38 55.56 -19.29
N VAL A 102 26.65 56.67 -19.26
CA VAL A 102 25.36 56.83 -18.57
C VAL A 102 24.27 56.49 -19.58
N ILE A 103 23.41 55.52 -19.28
CA ILE A 103 22.09 55.36 -19.90
C ILE A 103 21.13 55.03 -18.74
N GLU A 104 20.22 55.97 -18.47
CA GLU A 104 19.05 55.78 -17.61
C GLU A 104 18.10 54.77 -18.27
N VAL A 105 17.79 53.69 -17.56
CA VAL A 105 16.64 52.83 -17.85
C VAL A 105 15.86 52.70 -16.55
N LYS A 106 14.57 53.04 -16.62
CA LYS A 106 13.60 52.97 -15.52
C LYS A 106 13.54 51.55 -14.99
N GLU A 107 13.72 51.39 -13.68
CA GLU A 107 13.41 50.17 -12.95
C GLU A 107 11.87 50.03 -12.89
N GLU A 108 11.34 49.03 -13.60
CA GLU A 108 10.02 48.47 -13.30
C GLU A 108 10.24 47.43 -12.19
N GLU A 109 9.55 47.60 -11.07
CA GLU A 109 9.52 46.64 -9.97
C GLU A 109 8.85 45.34 -10.45
N GLU A 110 9.64 44.36 -10.90
CA GLU A 110 9.18 42.97 -10.98
C GLU A 110 9.11 42.41 -9.56
N GLU A 111 7.90 42.29 -9.02
CA GLU A 111 7.64 41.49 -7.82
C GLU A 111 8.01 40.02 -8.11
N GLU A 112 9.16 39.61 -7.56
CA GLU A 112 9.56 38.20 -7.42
C GLU A 112 8.42 37.41 -6.73
N PRO A 113 7.96 36.29 -7.32
CA PRO A 113 6.87 35.52 -6.73
C PRO A 113 7.36 34.89 -5.41
N VAL A 114 6.73 35.29 -4.32
CA VAL A 114 6.89 34.71 -2.99
C VAL A 114 6.72 33.20 -3.10
N ALA A 115 7.82 32.45 -2.96
CA ALA A 115 7.80 31.00 -2.94
C ALA A 115 6.92 30.53 -1.77
N VAL A 116 5.69 30.13 -2.08
CA VAL A 116 4.77 29.51 -1.13
C VAL A 116 5.39 28.18 -0.73
N THR A 117 6.03 28.15 0.43
CA THR A 117 6.37 26.88 1.08
C THR A 117 5.06 26.15 1.36
N PRO A 118 4.82 24.94 0.81
CA PRO A 118 3.58 24.25 1.04
C PRO A 118 3.43 23.96 2.54
N ASP A 119 2.20 24.16 3.03
CA ASP A 119 1.78 23.78 4.37
C ASP A 119 2.23 22.32 4.65
N PRO A 120 3.00 22.04 5.72
CA PRO A 120 3.45 20.68 6.05
C PRO A 120 2.29 19.67 6.12
N ASP A 121 1.09 20.13 6.45
CA ASP A 121 -0.14 19.32 6.55
C ASP A 121 -0.57 18.82 5.18
N ARG A 122 -0.49 19.69 4.17
CA ARG A 122 -0.83 19.35 2.78
C ARG A 122 0.14 18.30 2.21
N LYS A 123 1.42 18.37 2.56
CA LYS A 123 2.43 17.41 2.10
C LYS A 123 2.21 16.01 2.68
N GLU A 124 1.81 15.92 3.94
CA GLU A 124 1.56 14.63 4.60
C GLU A 124 0.30 13.96 4.05
N GLU A 125 -0.77 14.73 3.84
CA GLU A 125 -1.98 14.26 3.21
C GLU A 125 -1.73 13.79 1.76
N GLU A 126 -0.92 14.52 0.98
CA GLU A 126 -0.53 14.11 -0.36
C GLU A 126 0.23 12.77 -0.37
N LEU A 127 1.14 12.55 0.59
CA LEU A 127 1.84 11.27 0.76
C LEU A 127 0.88 10.12 1.08
N LEU A 128 -0.10 10.34 1.96
CA LEU A 128 -1.11 9.32 2.28
C LEU A 128 -2.02 9.03 1.09
N ASN A 129 -2.48 10.07 0.39
CA ASN A 129 -3.30 9.93 -0.81
C ASN A 129 -2.59 9.15 -1.90
N ASP A 130 -1.28 9.37 -2.08
CA ASP A 130 -0.46 8.65 -3.05
C ASP A 130 -0.21 7.20 -2.61
N TYR A 131 0.26 6.99 -1.38
CA TYR A 131 0.63 5.66 -0.88
C TYR A 131 -0.56 4.69 -0.80
N PHE A 132 -1.72 5.17 -0.36
CA PHE A 132 -2.96 4.40 -0.33
C PHE A 132 -3.78 4.55 -1.61
N GLN A 133 -3.31 5.29 -2.62
CA GLN A 133 -4.01 5.50 -3.90
C GLN A 133 -5.47 5.95 -3.74
N LEU A 134 -5.74 6.85 -2.79
CA LEU A 134 -7.11 7.21 -2.35
C LEU A 134 -7.94 7.95 -3.42
N LYS A 135 -7.31 8.39 -4.50
CA LYS A 135 -8.01 8.95 -5.67
C LYS A 135 -8.77 7.88 -6.47
N VAL A 136 -8.40 6.61 -6.33
CA VAL A 136 -9.11 5.49 -6.95
C VAL A 136 -10.28 5.10 -6.04
N LYS A 137 -11.51 5.24 -6.56
CA LYS A 137 -12.74 4.86 -5.85
C LYS A 137 -12.85 3.35 -5.76
N LEU A 138 -12.51 2.78 -4.61
CA LEU A 138 -12.45 1.32 -4.45
C LEU A 138 -13.85 0.69 -4.51
N GLY A 139 -14.87 1.40 -4.02
CA GLY A 139 -16.26 0.94 -4.10
C GLY A 139 -16.73 0.69 -5.55
N ASP A 140 -16.27 1.50 -6.51
CA ASP A 140 -16.58 1.29 -7.93
C ASP A 140 -15.95 0.00 -8.45
N LEU A 141 -14.67 -0.23 -8.11
CA LEU A 141 -13.96 -1.45 -8.48
C LEU A 141 -14.60 -2.70 -7.86
N TYR A 142 -14.97 -2.66 -6.58
CA TYR A 142 -15.63 -3.77 -5.89
C TYR A 142 -16.96 -4.15 -6.54
N ARG A 143 -17.74 -3.16 -6.97
CA ARG A 143 -19.00 -3.39 -7.69
C ARG A 143 -18.75 -4.07 -9.03
N ASP A 144 -17.78 -3.57 -9.81
CA ASP A 144 -17.49 -4.10 -11.14
C ASP A 144 -16.93 -5.54 -11.06
N TRP A 145 -16.02 -5.81 -10.12
CA TRP A 145 -15.50 -7.16 -9.89
C TRP A 145 -16.56 -8.11 -9.34
N GLY A 146 -17.42 -7.65 -8.43
CA GLY A 146 -18.52 -8.46 -7.89
C GLY A 146 -19.58 -8.79 -8.94
N ALA A 147 -19.80 -7.92 -9.92
CA ALA A 147 -20.68 -8.19 -11.06
C ALA A 147 -20.08 -9.23 -12.03
N ALA A 148 -18.76 -9.17 -12.24
CA ALA A 148 -18.05 -10.10 -13.12
C ALA A 148 -17.81 -11.49 -12.48
N ASP A 149 -17.71 -11.54 -11.15
CA ASP A 149 -17.30 -12.74 -10.41
C ASP A 149 -18.14 -12.96 -9.12
N PRO A 150 -19.08 -13.92 -9.14
CA PRO A 150 -19.89 -14.27 -7.96
C PRO A 150 -19.08 -14.73 -6.76
N HIS A 151 -17.95 -15.42 -6.97
CA HIS A 151 -17.08 -15.85 -5.88
C HIS A 151 -16.46 -14.62 -5.21
N PHE A 152 -15.88 -13.71 -6.00
CA PHE A 152 -15.37 -12.45 -5.50
C PHE A 152 -16.44 -11.67 -4.73
N ASN A 153 -17.66 -11.56 -5.27
CA ASN A 153 -18.76 -10.85 -4.62
C ASN A 153 -19.09 -11.38 -3.22
N SER A 154 -18.99 -12.70 -3.02
CA SER A 154 -19.21 -13.30 -1.69
C SER A 154 -18.12 -12.89 -0.69
N ILE A 155 -16.86 -12.90 -1.13
CA ILE A 155 -15.70 -12.52 -0.31
C ILE A 155 -15.70 -11.02 -0.02
N ALA A 156 -16.08 -10.20 -1.00
CA ALA A 156 -16.11 -8.74 -0.93
C ALA A 156 -17.04 -8.21 0.16
N LYS A 157 -18.09 -8.95 0.55
CA LYS A 157 -18.98 -8.59 1.67
C LYS A 157 -18.28 -8.60 3.02
N ILE A 158 -17.25 -9.44 3.18
CA ILE A 158 -16.50 -9.63 4.41
C ILE A 158 -15.19 -8.84 4.38
N PHE A 159 -14.51 -8.86 3.23
CA PHE A 159 -13.20 -8.26 3.01
C PHE A 159 -13.32 -6.96 2.20
N THR A 160 -14.00 -5.96 2.78
CA THR A 160 -14.08 -4.60 2.23
C THR A 160 -12.81 -3.80 2.52
N GLY A 161 -12.57 -2.71 1.77
CA GLY A 161 -11.48 -1.78 2.06
C GLY A 161 -10.06 -2.33 1.89
N VAL A 162 -9.87 -3.46 1.19
CA VAL A 162 -8.53 -3.99 0.90
C VAL A 162 -7.95 -3.23 -0.28
N ARG A 163 -7.02 -2.32 0.03
CA ARG A 163 -6.41 -1.40 -0.95
C ARG A 163 -5.07 -1.93 -1.44
N MET A 164 -4.69 -1.58 -2.68
CA MET A 164 -3.32 -1.74 -3.16
C MET A 164 -2.45 -0.55 -2.75
N LEU A 165 -1.31 -0.82 -2.11
CA LEU A 165 -0.33 0.22 -1.78
C LEU A 165 0.49 0.63 -3.02
N ARG A 166 0.87 1.91 -3.10
CA ARG A 166 1.85 2.43 -4.06
C ARG A 166 3.18 2.66 -3.36
N GLN A 167 3.99 1.61 -3.28
CA GLN A 167 5.25 1.60 -2.55
C GLN A 167 6.38 2.27 -3.34
N ASP A 168 7.44 2.66 -2.63
CA ASP A 168 8.71 3.01 -3.27
C ASP A 168 9.28 1.78 -4.02
N PRO A 169 9.69 1.90 -5.29
CA PRO A 169 10.21 0.78 -6.06
C PRO A 169 11.44 0.10 -5.46
N THR A 170 12.32 0.85 -4.78
CA THR A 170 13.52 0.29 -4.14
C THR A 170 13.10 -0.54 -2.94
N GLU A 171 12.34 0.05 -2.01
CA GLU A 171 11.82 -0.66 -0.83
C GLU A 171 11.03 -1.91 -1.24
N CYS A 172 10.14 -1.78 -2.23
CA CYS A 172 9.33 -2.88 -2.73
C CYS A 172 10.21 -4.00 -3.29
N LEU A 173 11.13 -3.70 -4.20
CA LEU A 173 12.00 -4.70 -4.82
C LEU A 173 12.80 -5.50 -3.80
N PHE A 174 13.56 -4.83 -2.93
CA PHE A 174 14.45 -5.50 -1.99
C PHE A 174 13.69 -6.23 -0.88
N SER A 175 12.52 -5.71 -0.50
CA SER A 175 11.60 -6.44 0.38
C SER A 175 11.08 -7.72 -0.29
N PHE A 176 10.68 -7.68 -1.56
CA PHE A 176 10.14 -8.85 -2.26
C PHE A 176 11.19 -9.90 -2.62
N ILE A 177 12.47 -9.54 -2.82
CA ILE A 177 13.57 -10.50 -2.90
C ILE A 177 13.63 -11.38 -1.63
N CYS A 178 13.32 -10.80 -0.45
CA CYS A 178 13.26 -11.52 0.83
C CYS A 178 12.09 -12.51 0.97
N THR A 179 11.09 -12.45 0.07
CA THR A 179 9.84 -13.22 0.19
C THR A 179 9.90 -14.63 -0.39
N SER A 180 10.83 -14.88 -1.31
CA SER A 180 10.98 -16.20 -1.97
C SER A 180 11.13 -17.30 -0.93
N ASN A 181 10.30 -18.36 -0.96
CA ASN A 181 10.31 -19.47 0.01
C ASN A 181 10.39 -19.02 1.48
N ASN A 182 9.44 -18.20 1.91
CA ASN A 182 9.41 -17.57 3.23
C ASN A 182 7.96 -17.29 3.68
N HIS A 183 7.75 -16.82 4.91
CA HIS A 183 6.43 -16.46 5.43
C HIS A 183 6.41 -15.03 6.01
N ILE A 184 5.24 -14.39 6.01
CA ILE A 184 5.05 -12.95 6.27
C ILE A 184 5.79 -12.49 7.55
N SER A 185 5.58 -13.16 8.68
CA SER A 185 6.23 -12.80 9.96
C SER A 185 7.76 -12.81 9.90
N ARG A 186 8.38 -13.82 9.25
CA ARG A 186 9.84 -13.87 9.11
C ARG A 186 10.34 -12.80 8.14
N ILE A 187 9.62 -12.54 7.06
CA ILE A 187 9.96 -11.47 6.11
C ILE A 187 9.94 -10.10 6.82
N GLN A 188 8.91 -9.85 7.63
CA GLN A 188 8.79 -8.65 8.46
C GLN A 188 10.04 -8.43 9.34
N GLY A 189 10.49 -9.47 10.04
CA GLY A 189 11.70 -9.39 10.86
C GLY A 189 12.99 -9.25 10.05
N MET A 190 13.06 -9.85 8.85
CA MET A 190 14.19 -9.66 7.95
C MET A 190 14.28 -8.21 7.47
N VAL A 191 13.19 -7.65 6.94
CA VAL A 191 13.15 -6.26 6.47
C VAL A 191 13.44 -5.28 7.60
N GLU A 192 12.96 -5.55 8.81
CA GLU A 192 13.27 -4.74 9.99
C GLU A 192 14.78 -4.72 10.31
N ARG A 193 15.43 -5.90 10.35
CA ARG A 193 16.89 -5.98 10.56
C ARG A 193 17.69 -5.36 9.42
N LEU A 194 17.20 -5.46 8.18
CA LEU A 194 17.80 -4.81 7.02
C LEU A 194 17.86 -3.28 7.23
N CYS A 195 16.73 -2.68 7.58
CA CYS A 195 16.64 -1.24 7.83
C CYS A 195 17.44 -0.82 9.07
N GLN A 196 17.42 -1.59 10.16
CA GLN A 196 18.21 -1.28 11.36
C GLN A 196 19.72 -1.30 11.10
N SER A 197 20.17 -2.19 10.21
CA SER A 197 21.61 -2.37 9.97
C SER A 197 22.17 -1.41 8.91
N LEU A 198 21.37 -1.07 7.89
CA LEU A 198 21.83 -0.33 6.70
C LEU A 198 21.04 0.95 6.41
N GLY A 199 19.94 1.20 7.14
CA GLY A 199 19.05 2.33 6.94
C GLY A 199 19.43 3.53 7.81
N THR A 200 19.03 4.72 7.38
CA THR A 200 19.25 5.96 8.15
C THR A 200 18.34 5.97 9.38
N PRO A 201 18.87 6.19 10.61
CA PRO A 201 18.03 6.31 11.81
C PRO A 201 17.04 7.48 11.69
N LEU A 202 15.78 7.26 12.08
CA LEU A 202 14.72 8.28 12.04
C LEU A 202 14.34 8.76 13.43
N CYS A 203 13.89 7.84 14.28
CA CYS A 203 13.57 8.10 15.68
C CYS A 203 13.50 6.79 16.49
N GLN A 204 13.34 6.92 17.81
CA GLN A 204 13.06 5.81 18.70
C GLN A 204 11.75 6.09 19.44
N LEU A 205 10.83 5.12 19.37
CA LEU A 205 9.55 5.14 20.07
C LEU A 205 9.52 3.98 21.06
N ASP A 206 9.34 4.29 22.34
CA ASP A 206 9.49 3.32 23.43
C ASP A 206 10.86 2.59 23.34
N GLN A 207 10.85 1.28 23.14
CA GLN A 207 12.05 0.45 22.97
C GLN A 207 12.36 0.12 21.49
N THR A 208 11.61 0.69 20.55
CA THR A 208 11.69 0.36 19.12
C THR A 208 12.40 1.48 18.36
N SER A 209 13.52 1.14 17.70
CA SER A 209 14.25 2.07 16.84
C SER A 209 13.80 1.97 15.38
N TYR A 210 13.31 3.07 14.85
CA TYR A 210 12.86 3.19 13.47
C TYR A 210 13.96 3.78 12.59
N HIS A 211 14.20 3.11 11.47
CA HIS A 211 15.18 3.50 10.46
C HIS A 211 14.48 3.57 9.12
N ASP A 212 14.96 4.41 8.21
CA ASP A 212 14.49 4.45 6.83
C ASP A 212 14.91 3.19 6.06
N PHE A 213 14.36 3.00 4.86
CA PHE A 213 14.83 1.93 3.99
C PHE A 213 16.27 2.22 3.49
N PRO A 214 17.17 1.21 3.42
CA PRO A 214 18.53 1.44 2.96
C PRO A 214 18.58 1.99 1.53
N SER A 215 19.50 2.92 1.28
CA SER A 215 19.78 3.39 -0.08
C SER A 215 20.44 2.30 -0.92
N LEU A 216 20.35 2.42 -2.25
CA LEU A 216 21.07 1.51 -3.17
C LEU A 216 22.57 1.47 -2.91
N HIS A 217 23.18 2.61 -2.58
CA HIS A 217 24.60 2.68 -2.25
C HIS A 217 24.93 1.88 -0.97
N ALA A 218 24.08 2.01 0.06
CA ALA A 218 24.23 1.24 1.30
C ALA A 218 24.05 -0.27 1.06
N LEU A 219 23.14 -0.68 0.16
CA LEU A 219 22.92 -2.09 -0.19
C LEU A 219 24.02 -2.68 -1.07
N ALA A 220 24.64 -1.87 -1.93
CA ALA A 220 25.63 -2.34 -2.90
C ALA A 220 27.03 -2.55 -2.30
N ASP A 221 27.31 -2.03 -1.10
CA ASP A 221 28.62 -2.13 -0.47
C ASP A 221 29.12 -3.60 -0.38
N ASN A 222 30.43 -3.79 -0.53
CA ASN A 222 31.03 -5.12 -0.62
C ASN A 222 30.93 -5.92 0.70
N SER A 223 30.77 -5.25 1.84
CA SER A 223 30.60 -5.88 3.15
C SER A 223 29.17 -6.39 3.39
N VAL A 224 28.20 -5.94 2.60
CA VAL A 224 26.76 -6.16 2.87
C VAL A 224 26.37 -7.62 2.75
N GLU A 225 26.91 -8.37 1.78
CA GLU A 225 26.56 -9.79 1.65
C GLU A 225 26.94 -10.55 2.93
N ALA A 226 28.14 -10.34 3.47
CA ALA A 226 28.59 -11.00 4.69
C ALA A 226 27.73 -10.58 5.89
N CYS A 227 27.51 -9.28 6.07
CA CYS A 227 26.65 -8.74 7.12
C CYS A 227 25.23 -9.35 7.09
N LEU A 228 24.59 -9.42 5.92
CA LEU A 228 23.25 -9.98 5.79
C LEU A 228 23.22 -11.50 6.00
N ARG A 229 24.31 -12.23 5.71
CA ARG A 229 24.41 -13.65 6.06
C ARG A 229 24.39 -13.86 7.57
N ASP A 230 25.14 -13.05 8.31
CA ASP A 230 25.16 -13.09 9.77
C ASP A 230 23.80 -12.73 10.39
N LEU A 231 23.04 -11.85 9.73
CA LEU A 231 21.66 -11.48 10.11
C LEU A 231 20.58 -12.49 9.68
N GLY A 232 20.98 -13.63 9.10
CA GLY A 232 20.11 -14.76 8.78
C GLY A 232 19.36 -14.66 7.45
N PHE A 233 19.84 -13.86 6.49
CA PHE A 233 19.23 -13.77 5.15
C PHE A 233 19.53 -14.98 4.26
N GLY A 234 20.56 -15.75 4.62
CA GLY A 234 20.99 -16.94 3.88
C GLY A 234 21.40 -16.59 2.45
N TYR A 235 20.95 -17.38 1.48
CA TYR A 235 21.29 -17.18 0.06
C TYR A 235 20.79 -15.84 -0.51
N ARG A 236 19.77 -15.22 0.12
CA ARG A 236 19.18 -13.96 -0.35
C ARG A 236 20.11 -12.76 -0.10
N ALA A 237 21.06 -12.87 0.84
CA ALA A 237 22.06 -11.84 1.09
C ALA A 237 22.81 -11.44 -0.20
N ARG A 238 23.23 -12.45 -0.97
CA ARG A 238 23.87 -12.27 -2.27
C ARG A 238 22.95 -11.54 -3.26
N PHE A 239 21.68 -11.92 -3.32
CA PHE A 239 20.72 -11.33 -4.25
C PHE A 239 20.46 -9.86 -3.97
N LEU A 240 20.36 -9.48 -2.70
CA LEU A 240 20.17 -8.08 -2.29
C LEU A 240 21.39 -7.25 -2.68
N GLN A 241 22.60 -7.67 -2.32
CA GLN A 241 23.81 -6.90 -2.61
C GLN A 241 24.09 -6.81 -4.13
N GLN A 242 23.98 -7.93 -4.86
CA GLN A 242 24.27 -7.95 -6.29
C GLN A 242 23.22 -7.21 -7.12
N SER A 243 21.94 -7.28 -6.74
CA SER A 243 20.90 -6.49 -7.42
C SER A 243 21.13 -4.99 -7.23
N ALA A 244 21.49 -4.55 -6.02
CA ALA A 244 21.81 -3.14 -5.77
C ALA A 244 23.02 -2.67 -6.60
N ARG A 245 24.08 -3.49 -6.64
CA ARG A 245 25.27 -3.22 -7.47
C ARG A 245 24.92 -3.14 -8.95
N GLN A 246 24.15 -4.09 -9.49
CA GLN A 246 23.73 -4.09 -10.89
C GLN A 246 22.89 -2.86 -11.25
N ILE A 247 21.99 -2.43 -10.36
CA ILE A 247 21.19 -1.22 -10.58
C ILE A 247 22.08 0.02 -10.67
N LEU A 248 23.06 0.16 -9.77
CA LEU A 248 23.99 1.29 -9.79
C LEU A 248 24.90 1.27 -11.03
N ASP A 249 25.55 0.14 -11.28
CA ASP A 249 26.64 0.06 -12.25
C ASP A 249 26.14 -0.07 -13.69
N SER A 250 25.05 -0.81 -13.92
CA SER A 250 24.57 -1.15 -15.27
C SER A 250 23.30 -0.39 -15.69
N HIS A 251 22.53 0.13 -14.72
CA HIS A 251 21.24 0.76 -15.01
C HIS A 251 21.18 2.25 -14.65
N GLY A 252 22.26 2.85 -14.11
CA GLY A 252 22.29 4.29 -13.81
C GLY A 252 21.57 4.67 -12.51
N GLY A 253 21.39 3.72 -11.60
CA GLY A 253 20.92 3.96 -10.24
C GLY A 253 19.40 4.00 -10.07
N PRO A 254 18.89 4.70 -9.04
CA PRO A 254 17.49 4.58 -8.60
C PRO A 254 16.48 5.09 -9.64
N HIS A 255 16.88 6.00 -10.53
CA HIS A 255 16.02 6.54 -11.58
C HIS A 255 15.57 5.47 -12.58
N TRP A 256 16.35 4.42 -12.79
CA TRP A 256 15.94 3.31 -13.65
C TRP A 256 14.72 2.59 -13.10
N LEU A 257 14.72 2.24 -11.80
CA LEU A 257 13.56 1.61 -11.14
C LEU A 257 12.32 2.50 -11.22
N GLN A 258 12.48 3.80 -10.95
CA GLN A 258 11.37 4.77 -11.06
C GLN A 258 10.84 4.86 -12.50
N GLY A 259 11.73 4.86 -13.49
CA GLY A 259 11.36 4.91 -14.91
C GLY A 259 10.51 3.72 -15.37
N LEU A 260 10.59 2.56 -14.70
CA LEU A 260 9.77 1.40 -15.03
C LEU A 260 8.26 1.63 -14.79
N ARG A 261 7.87 2.64 -14.00
CA ARG A 261 6.46 3.08 -13.89
C ARG A 261 5.87 3.48 -15.24
N SER A 262 6.66 4.09 -16.10
CA SER A 262 6.22 4.51 -17.45
C SER A 262 6.36 3.41 -18.50
N ALA A 263 7.14 2.36 -18.23
CA ALA A 263 7.37 1.27 -19.17
C ALA A 263 6.14 0.34 -19.29
N PRO A 264 5.86 -0.28 -20.45
CA PRO A 264 4.85 -1.33 -20.57
C PRO A 264 5.12 -2.50 -19.61
N TYR A 265 4.05 -3.13 -19.09
CA TYR A 265 4.15 -4.18 -18.07
C TYR A 265 5.17 -5.27 -18.42
N LEU A 266 5.09 -5.87 -19.61
CA LEU A 266 5.99 -6.96 -19.99
C LEU A 266 7.46 -6.51 -20.03
N GLN A 267 7.72 -5.28 -20.48
CA GLN A 267 9.07 -4.71 -20.50
C GLN A 267 9.58 -4.45 -19.08
N ALA A 268 8.75 -3.88 -18.21
CA ALA A 268 9.10 -3.67 -16.80
C ALA A 268 9.40 -5.00 -16.09
N ARG A 269 8.55 -6.01 -16.30
CA ARG A 269 8.72 -7.35 -15.73
C ARG A 269 10.02 -8.00 -16.20
N ASP A 270 10.26 -8.02 -17.50
CA ASP A 270 11.44 -8.68 -18.06
C ASP A 270 12.73 -7.95 -17.68
N ALA A 271 12.69 -6.61 -17.56
CA ALA A 271 13.79 -5.81 -17.01
C ALA A 271 14.09 -6.17 -15.56
N LEU A 272 13.09 -6.27 -14.69
CA LEU A 272 13.25 -6.67 -13.29
C LEU A 272 13.84 -8.08 -13.16
N ARG A 273 13.44 -9.03 -14.03
CA ARG A 273 13.93 -10.42 -14.03
C ARG A 273 15.40 -10.57 -14.39
N THR A 274 16.05 -9.52 -14.87
CA THR A 274 17.51 -9.51 -15.08
C THR A 274 18.29 -9.43 -13.77
N LEU A 275 17.63 -9.05 -12.66
CA LEU A 275 18.25 -8.89 -11.36
C LEU A 275 18.35 -10.22 -10.59
N PRO A 276 19.45 -10.46 -9.87
CA PRO A 276 19.62 -11.64 -9.02
C PRO A 276 18.47 -11.83 -8.01
N GLY A 277 17.89 -13.02 -7.99
CA GLY A 277 16.80 -13.35 -7.05
C GLY A 277 15.42 -12.87 -7.46
N VAL A 278 15.26 -12.26 -8.63
CA VAL A 278 13.97 -11.79 -9.16
C VAL A 278 13.41 -12.78 -10.18
N GLY A 279 12.54 -13.67 -9.70
CA GLY A 279 11.73 -14.55 -10.56
C GLY A 279 10.41 -13.90 -11.02
N PRO A 280 9.58 -14.62 -11.80
CA PRO A 280 8.29 -14.12 -12.30
C PRO A 280 7.39 -13.52 -11.21
N LYS A 281 7.21 -14.25 -10.09
CA LYS A 281 6.39 -13.78 -8.96
C LYS A 281 6.91 -12.49 -8.34
N VAL A 282 8.23 -12.41 -8.10
CA VAL A 282 8.84 -11.22 -7.48
C VAL A 282 8.69 -10.02 -8.41
N ALA A 283 8.97 -10.19 -9.71
CA ALA A 283 8.79 -9.15 -10.70
C ALA A 283 7.34 -8.65 -10.74
N ASP A 284 6.37 -9.56 -10.73
CA ASP A 284 4.95 -9.21 -10.74
C ASP A 284 4.49 -8.51 -9.47
N CYS A 285 5.01 -8.90 -8.29
CA CYS A 285 4.77 -8.16 -7.04
C CYS A 285 5.27 -6.71 -7.15
N VAL A 286 6.49 -6.50 -7.65
CA VAL A 286 7.07 -5.16 -7.81
C VAL A 286 6.27 -4.34 -8.82
N CYS A 287 5.91 -4.95 -9.96
CA CYS A 287 5.05 -4.35 -10.98
C CYS A 287 3.72 -3.86 -10.41
N LEU A 288 3.02 -4.72 -9.65
CA LEU A 288 1.71 -4.41 -9.08
C LEU A 288 1.81 -3.35 -7.97
N MET A 289 2.75 -3.51 -7.03
CA MET A 289 2.76 -2.78 -5.76
C MET A 289 3.65 -1.52 -5.75
N SER A 290 4.42 -1.26 -6.81
CA SER A 290 5.29 -0.08 -6.88
C SER A 290 5.42 0.56 -8.27
N LEU A 291 5.15 -0.19 -9.35
CA LEU A 291 5.31 0.29 -10.73
C LEU A 291 3.97 0.57 -11.45
N GLU A 292 2.87 0.67 -10.70
CA GLU A 292 1.55 1.09 -11.20
C GLU A 292 0.95 0.16 -12.26
N LYS A 293 1.31 -1.14 -12.24
CA LYS A 293 0.76 -2.13 -13.16
C LYS A 293 -0.44 -2.82 -12.53
N ALA A 294 -1.54 -2.09 -12.37
CA ALA A 294 -2.73 -2.52 -11.62
C ALA A 294 -3.38 -3.84 -12.12
N CYS A 295 -3.16 -4.22 -13.38
CA CYS A 295 -3.67 -5.46 -13.97
C CYS A 295 -2.80 -6.69 -13.67
N VAL A 296 -1.63 -6.52 -13.04
CA VAL A 296 -0.68 -7.62 -12.83
C VAL A 296 -1.11 -8.47 -11.65
N VAL A 297 -1.13 -9.79 -11.85
CA VAL A 297 -1.53 -10.77 -10.83
C VAL A 297 -0.30 -11.62 -10.50
N PRO A 298 0.37 -11.37 -9.36
CA PRO A 298 1.55 -12.15 -8.96
C PRO A 298 1.12 -13.56 -8.56
N VAL A 299 1.51 -14.58 -9.33
CA VAL A 299 1.07 -15.95 -9.06
C VAL A 299 2.11 -16.66 -8.19
N ASP A 300 1.74 -16.93 -6.95
CA ASP A 300 2.47 -17.82 -6.05
C ASP A 300 1.70 -19.12 -5.78
N THR A 301 2.14 -19.90 -4.80
CA THR A 301 1.46 -21.13 -4.43
C THR A 301 0.06 -20.89 -3.88
N HIS A 302 -0.20 -19.81 -3.14
CA HIS A 302 -1.54 -19.47 -2.63
C HIS A 302 -2.48 -19.10 -3.77
N VAL A 303 -2.03 -18.21 -4.66
CA VAL A 303 -2.82 -17.80 -5.83
C VAL A 303 -3.12 -18.98 -6.74
N TRP A 304 -2.16 -19.89 -6.88
CA TRP A 304 -2.38 -21.14 -7.61
C TRP A 304 -3.43 -22.04 -6.95
N GLN A 305 -3.44 -22.13 -5.61
CA GLN A 305 -4.49 -22.87 -4.90
C GLN A 305 -5.86 -22.21 -5.07
N ILE A 306 -5.96 -20.88 -4.95
CA ILE A 306 -7.21 -20.12 -5.19
C ILE A 306 -7.72 -20.39 -6.62
N ALA A 307 -6.86 -20.23 -7.62
CA ALA A 307 -7.21 -20.47 -9.02
C ALA A 307 -7.77 -21.88 -9.26
N LYS A 308 -7.17 -22.90 -8.62
CA LYS A 308 -7.63 -24.29 -8.72
C LYS A 308 -8.93 -24.55 -7.94
N ARG A 309 -8.97 -24.15 -6.68
CA ARG A 309 -10.05 -24.44 -5.72
C ARG A 309 -11.33 -23.72 -6.10
N ASP A 310 -11.23 -22.43 -6.43
CA ASP A 310 -12.39 -21.55 -6.52
C ASP A 310 -12.81 -21.29 -7.98
N TYR A 311 -11.90 -21.48 -8.94
CA TYR A 311 -12.16 -21.17 -10.36
C TYR A 311 -11.95 -22.35 -11.32
N SER A 312 -11.50 -23.50 -10.83
CA SER A 312 -11.08 -24.63 -11.68
C SER A 312 -10.05 -24.25 -12.76
N CYS A 313 -9.34 -23.14 -12.57
CA CYS A 313 -8.33 -22.65 -13.50
C CYS A 313 -7.02 -23.40 -13.31
N ALA A 314 -6.43 -23.86 -14.41
CA ALA A 314 -5.28 -24.76 -14.40
C ALA A 314 -5.49 -26.04 -13.56
N ALA A 315 -6.74 -26.46 -13.36
CA ALA A 315 -7.13 -27.72 -12.76
C ALA A 315 -7.28 -28.78 -13.86
N GLY A 316 -6.22 -29.53 -14.17
CA GLY A 316 -6.37 -30.60 -15.17
C GLY A 316 -5.14 -31.42 -15.56
N ASN A 317 -3.91 -30.90 -15.46
CA ASN A 317 -2.80 -31.52 -16.22
C ASN A 317 -1.72 -32.16 -15.34
N GLY A 318 -2.05 -32.97 -14.34
CA GLY A 318 -1.04 -33.70 -13.53
C GLY A 318 0.12 -32.84 -13.02
N GLN A 319 -0.09 -31.52 -12.94
CA GLN A 319 0.98 -30.54 -13.02
C GLN A 319 1.49 -30.27 -11.61
N LYS A 320 2.72 -30.71 -11.34
CA LYS A 320 3.32 -30.72 -10.00
C LYS A 320 4.00 -29.40 -9.61
N SER A 321 4.23 -28.50 -10.57
CA SER A 321 5.00 -27.27 -10.35
C SER A 321 4.42 -26.07 -11.10
N LEU A 322 4.64 -24.88 -10.55
CA LEU A 322 4.27 -23.61 -11.15
C LEU A 322 5.31 -23.19 -12.19
N THR A 323 5.05 -23.50 -13.47
CA THR A 323 5.93 -23.10 -14.59
C THR A 323 5.56 -21.71 -15.11
N ASP A 324 6.45 -21.07 -15.86
CA ASP A 324 6.20 -19.76 -16.50
C ASP A 324 4.89 -19.77 -17.33
N LYS A 325 4.60 -20.87 -18.04
CA LYS A 325 3.35 -21.04 -18.79
C LYS A 325 2.11 -21.01 -17.91
N VAL A 326 2.14 -21.69 -16.76
CA VAL A 326 1.01 -21.70 -15.81
C VAL A 326 0.85 -20.34 -15.16
N HIS A 327 1.97 -19.70 -14.80
CA HIS A 327 1.98 -18.36 -14.24
C HIS A 327 1.28 -17.36 -15.19
N LEU A 328 1.61 -17.41 -16.48
CA LEU A 328 0.96 -16.56 -17.49
C LEU A 328 -0.52 -16.91 -17.64
N GLN A 329 -0.87 -18.19 -17.77
CA GLN A 329 -2.25 -18.65 -17.93
C GLN A 329 -3.16 -18.19 -16.78
N ILE A 330 -2.72 -18.36 -15.53
CA ILE A 330 -3.49 -17.93 -14.35
C ILE A 330 -3.62 -16.41 -14.33
N GLY A 331 -2.53 -15.69 -14.61
CA GLY A 331 -2.57 -14.23 -14.67
C GLY A 331 -3.50 -13.71 -15.76
N ASP A 332 -3.48 -14.31 -16.95
CA ASP A 332 -4.33 -13.92 -18.08
C ASP A 332 -5.81 -14.22 -17.79
N PHE A 333 -6.10 -15.36 -17.17
CA PHE A 333 -7.45 -15.70 -16.71
C PHE A 333 -8.02 -14.60 -15.79
N PHE A 334 -7.29 -14.22 -14.74
CA PHE A 334 -7.77 -13.18 -13.82
C PHE A 334 -7.81 -11.79 -14.45
N ARG A 335 -6.90 -11.47 -15.38
CA ARG A 335 -6.97 -10.23 -16.17
C ARG A 335 -8.20 -10.16 -17.05
N GLN A 336 -8.59 -11.27 -17.68
CA GLN A 336 -9.81 -11.33 -18.48
C GLN A 336 -11.07 -11.21 -17.60
N LEU A 337 -11.03 -11.75 -16.39
CA LEU A 337 -12.16 -11.71 -15.45
C LEU A 337 -12.38 -10.32 -14.82
N TRP A 338 -11.32 -9.68 -14.32
CA TRP A 338 -11.42 -8.43 -13.54
C TRP A 338 -10.89 -7.18 -14.25
N GLY A 339 -10.36 -7.33 -15.45
CA GLY A 339 -9.97 -6.21 -16.29
C GLY A 339 -8.72 -5.43 -15.81
N PRO A 340 -8.68 -4.10 -16.02
CA PRO A 340 -7.48 -3.28 -15.82
C PRO A 340 -6.94 -3.23 -14.38
N TYR A 341 -7.76 -3.59 -13.39
CA TYR A 341 -7.35 -3.63 -11.98
C TYR A 341 -7.37 -5.05 -11.40
N ALA A 342 -7.19 -6.09 -12.23
CA ALA A 342 -7.19 -7.48 -11.79
C ALA A 342 -6.21 -7.79 -10.64
N GLY A 343 -5.07 -7.11 -10.58
CA GLY A 343 -4.12 -7.27 -9.47
C GLY A 343 -4.65 -6.81 -8.12
N TRP A 344 -5.53 -5.79 -8.13
CA TRP A 344 -6.20 -5.30 -6.93
C TRP A 344 -7.30 -6.26 -6.49
N ALA A 345 -8.15 -6.74 -7.41
CA ALA A 345 -9.16 -7.76 -7.10
C ALA A 345 -8.53 -9.02 -6.49
N HIS A 346 -7.46 -9.52 -7.13
CA HIS A 346 -6.67 -10.63 -6.63
C HIS A 346 -6.18 -10.41 -5.18
N SER A 347 -5.76 -9.19 -4.82
CA SER A 347 -5.27 -8.89 -3.48
C SER A 347 -6.32 -9.08 -2.38
N VAL A 348 -7.60 -8.86 -2.71
CA VAL A 348 -8.73 -9.13 -1.81
C VAL A 348 -8.86 -10.62 -1.55
N LEU A 349 -8.81 -11.45 -2.60
CA LEU A 349 -8.89 -12.90 -2.46
C LEU A 349 -7.69 -13.46 -1.68
N PHE A 350 -6.48 -12.99 -2.01
CA PHE A 350 -5.26 -13.35 -1.29
C PHE A 350 -5.37 -13.01 0.18
N CYS A 351 -5.81 -11.78 0.52
CA CYS A 351 -6.06 -11.35 1.88
C CYS A 351 -7.04 -12.30 2.59
N SER A 352 -8.11 -12.70 1.92
CA SER A 352 -9.11 -13.62 2.48
C SER A 352 -8.61 -15.04 2.75
N ASP A 353 -7.54 -15.48 2.08
CA ASP A 353 -6.96 -16.82 2.23
C ASP A 353 -5.94 -16.88 3.38
N LEU A 354 -5.44 -15.73 3.85
CA LEU A 354 -4.48 -15.67 4.94
C LEU A 354 -5.08 -16.20 6.25
N LYS A 355 -4.37 -17.16 6.88
CA LYS A 355 -4.78 -17.79 8.15
C LYS A 355 -5.20 -16.80 9.23
N LYS A 356 -4.50 -15.66 9.34
CA LYS A 356 -4.78 -14.62 10.34
C LYS A 356 -6.17 -13.98 10.20
N PHE A 357 -6.80 -14.06 9.03
CA PHE A 357 -8.10 -13.45 8.77
C PHE A 357 -9.25 -14.46 8.63
N GLN A 358 -9.01 -15.76 8.83
CA GLN A 358 -10.05 -16.79 8.72
C GLN A 358 -11.19 -16.59 9.74
N LYS A 359 -10.88 -16.05 10.93
CA LYS A 359 -11.88 -15.70 11.96
C LYS A 359 -12.93 -14.71 11.48
N LEU A 360 -12.61 -13.84 10.50
CA LEU A 360 -13.58 -12.90 9.93
C LEU A 360 -14.66 -13.63 9.13
N LYS A 361 -14.29 -14.73 8.45
CA LYS A 361 -15.24 -15.58 7.74
C LYS A 361 -16.16 -16.30 8.71
N GLU A 362 -15.59 -16.90 9.76
CA GLU A 362 -16.34 -17.59 10.82
C GLU A 362 -17.35 -16.67 11.51
N THR A 363 -16.92 -15.46 11.90
CA THR A 363 -17.79 -14.48 12.57
C THR A 363 -18.93 -14.01 11.67
N HIS A 364 -18.67 -13.85 10.36
CA HIS A 364 -19.71 -13.45 9.41
C HIS A 364 -20.72 -14.57 9.16
N SER A 365 -20.28 -15.84 9.07
CA SER A 365 -21.18 -16.98 8.95
C SER A 365 -22.15 -17.07 10.14
N LEU A 366 -21.65 -16.89 11.37
CA LEU A 366 -22.51 -16.86 12.57
C LEU A 366 -23.53 -15.72 12.53
N LYS A 367 -23.12 -14.51 12.13
CA LYS A 367 -24.03 -13.37 11.99
C LYS A 367 -25.11 -13.59 10.93
N GLN A 368 -24.76 -14.20 9.79
CA GLN A 368 -25.74 -14.53 8.76
C GLN A 368 -26.75 -15.56 9.24
N GLU A 369 -26.32 -16.59 9.99
CA GLU A 369 -27.21 -17.59 10.58
C GLU A 369 -28.18 -16.95 11.59
N GLU A 370 -27.69 -16.02 12.43
CA GLU A 370 -28.51 -15.24 13.37
C GLU A 370 -29.53 -14.33 12.65
N GLU A 371 -29.11 -13.60 11.62
CA GLU A 371 -29.98 -12.74 10.82
C GLU A 371 -31.06 -13.55 10.07
N GLU A 372 -30.69 -14.69 9.49
CA GLU A 372 -31.64 -15.61 8.85
C GLU A 372 -32.64 -16.21 9.85
N GLU A 373 -32.19 -16.55 11.06
CA GLU A 373 -33.09 -17.02 12.12
C GLU A 373 -34.06 -15.93 12.57
N GLU A 374 -33.59 -14.68 12.69
CA GLU A 374 -34.45 -13.54 13.01
C GLU A 374 -35.48 -13.27 11.91
N GLU A 375 -35.08 -13.34 10.63
CA GLU A 375 -36.02 -13.23 9.51
C GLU A 375 -37.05 -14.36 9.52
N LYS A 376 -36.63 -15.61 9.74
CA LYS A 376 -37.53 -16.77 9.86
C LYS A 376 -38.50 -16.59 11.04
N LYS A 377 -38.05 -16.01 12.16
CA LYS A 377 -38.90 -15.66 13.32
C LYS A 377 -39.89 -14.55 12.98
N LYS A 378 -39.46 -13.48 12.30
CA LYS A 378 -40.33 -12.37 11.84
C LYS A 378 -41.39 -12.82 10.84
N VAL A 379 -41.04 -13.73 9.92
CA VAL A 379 -41.99 -14.33 8.96
C VAL A 379 -43.00 -15.22 9.70
N LYS A 380 -42.57 -16.05 10.67
CA LYS A 380 -43.49 -16.86 11.48
C LYS A 380 -44.46 -16.02 12.31
N ILE A 381 -44.00 -14.90 12.88
CA ILE A 381 -44.86 -13.96 13.63
C ILE A 381 -45.90 -13.34 12.69
N LYS A 382 -45.50 -12.85 11.50
CA LYS A 382 -46.43 -12.29 10.50
C LYS A 382 -47.47 -13.31 10.02
N VAL A 383 -47.08 -14.59 9.83
CA VAL A 383 -48.03 -15.64 9.45
C VAL A 383 -49.02 -15.94 10.58
N HIS A 384 -48.58 -15.91 11.84
CA HIS A 384 -49.47 -16.08 13.00
C HIS A 384 -50.47 -14.92 13.14
N ASP A 385 -50.04 -13.68 12.91
CA ASP A 385 -50.91 -12.49 12.98
C ASP A 385 -51.95 -12.45 11.85
N VAL A 386 -51.61 -12.97 10.66
CA VAL A 386 -52.54 -13.08 9.53
C VAL A 386 -53.59 -14.18 9.76
N ILE A 387 -53.24 -15.28 10.44
CA ILE A 387 -54.18 -16.38 10.74
C ILE A 387 -55.15 -16.02 11.87
N ASN A 388 -54.79 -15.11 12.78
CA ASN A 388 -55.65 -14.69 13.90
C ASN A 388 -56.58 -13.51 13.59
N CYS A 389 -56.53 -12.90 12.41
CA CYS A 389 -57.54 -11.94 11.96
C CYS A 389 -58.80 -12.67 11.44
N LYS A 390 -59.79 -12.91 12.33
CA LYS A 390 -61.13 -13.34 11.91
C LYS A 390 -61.76 -12.30 10.94
N PRO A 391 -62.36 -12.70 9.82
CA PRO A 391 -63.10 -11.78 8.97
C PRO A 391 -64.36 -11.28 9.72
N ARG A 392 -64.51 -9.96 9.84
CA ARG A 392 -65.78 -9.34 10.22
C ARG A 392 -66.78 -9.59 9.10
N SER A 393 -67.88 -10.26 9.41
CA SER A 393 -69.02 -10.46 8.51
C SER A 393 -69.60 -9.11 8.07
N LEU A 394 -69.49 -8.79 6.79
CA LEU A 394 -70.24 -7.72 6.13
C LEU A 394 -71.62 -8.26 5.77
N SER A 395 -72.65 -7.82 6.49
CA SER A 395 -74.04 -7.96 6.09
C SER A 395 -74.33 -7.02 4.92
N VAL A 396 -74.68 -7.58 3.77
CA VAL A 396 -75.08 -6.87 2.56
C VAL A 396 -76.59 -6.60 2.66
N GLU A 397 -76.97 -5.33 2.82
CA GLU A 397 -78.35 -4.87 2.60
C GLU A 397 -78.61 -4.73 1.10
N ILE A 398 -79.63 -5.44 0.62
CA ILE A 398 -80.14 -5.35 -0.75
C ILE A 398 -81.16 -4.21 -0.78
N VAL A 399 -80.88 -3.15 -1.53
CA VAL A 399 -81.84 -2.08 -1.83
C VAL A 399 -82.59 -2.46 -3.13
N PRO A 400 -83.93 -2.47 -3.16
CA PRO A 400 -84.69 -2.77 -4.36
C PRO A 400 -84.80 -1.54 -5.28
N ASP A 401 -84.59 -1.76 -6.58
CA ASP A 401 -84.86 -0.80 -7.67
C ASP A 401 -86.35 -0.43 -7.70
N HIS A 402 -86.63 0.87 -7.68
CA HIS A 402 -87.94 1.41 -8.05
C HIS A 402 -87.92 1.89 -9.51
N PHE A 403 -88.94 1.40 -10.21
CA PHE A 403 -89.33 1.67 -11.59
C PHE A 403 -90.14 2.99 -11.71
N VAL A 404 -90.30 3.45 -12.96
CA VAL A 404 -91.29 4.42 -13.51
C VAL A 404 -90.87 5.91 -13.39
N GLU A 405 -90.82 6.76 -14.42
CA GLU A 405 -91.36 6.79 -15.81
C GLU A 405 -90.45 7.60 -16.74
#